data_AF-A0A494RC26-F1
#
_entry.id   AF-A0A494RC26-F1
#
_cell.length_a   1.000
_cell.length_b   1.000
_cell.length_c   1.000
_cell.angle_alpha   90.00
_cell.angle_beta   90.00
_cell.angle_gamma   90.00
#
_symmetry.space_group_name_H-M   'P 1'
#
loop_
_entity.id
_entity.type
_entity.pdbx_description
1 polymer ?
#
loop_
_entity_poly.entity_id
_entity_poly.type
_entity_poly.pdbx_seq_one_letter_code
_entity_poly.pdbx_strand_id
1 'polypeptide(L)'
;MTFPNPTPLEWREAAVKALKERPLESLIHLDADHLATKPLYGAANGAELVFAPRPSDSEGRAWDVRALNEGEDADALNRAILTDLENGAASILIAGPAAADAAKLARALDGVALELAPVALDAGFEGVKAAEALSMAAKGSPRAKLAFHLDPISAYAEAGGAPGDFAAIMTETAKAAATHAATYPEATLFMASGRVAHEAGGSIAQELAFAASSAVAYVKAAVEAGLSAEAALKGVVLGVAVDQAYFDSLAKIRALRLIWASVSKAFGAEVPAIIEARSSRRMLSARDPWPNMLRLTAAGFAGAVGGADALVLDGFTRAAGLPDDFAKRQARNTQLILMEESNLGRVDDPASGSWYLDARTRELAEAAWAEFQVYEAEGGVIACLEGGVIQPRIARARDMAQKAFKDGVAQIVGVTKFVDPDVRPAPVTPAPAAPVVIGAFEALAPVRFAAAFEEAAQ
;
A
#
# COMPACT_ATOMS: atom_id res chain seq x y z
N MET A 1 -20.33 25.70 -35.47
CA MET A 1 -19.21 25.57 -36.42
C MET A 1 -18.58 24.21 -36.19
N THR A 2 -18.57 23.34 -37.20
CA THR A 2 -17.86 22.07 -37.16
C THR A 2 -16.47 22.28 -37.78
N PHE A 3 -15.43 22.17 -36.97
CA PHE A 3 -14.06 22.11 -37.47
C PHE A 3 -13.77 20.68 -37.98
N PRO A 4 -12.87 20.51 -38.96
CA PRO A 4 -12.40 19.18 -39.34
C PRO A 4 -11.68 18.53 -38.14
N ASN A 5 -11.84 17.22 -37.97
CA ASN A 5 -11.12 16.49 -36.93
C ASN A 5 -9.62 16.45 -37.29
N PRO A 6 -8.72 16.96 -36.42
CA PRO A 6 -7.29 16.92 -36.70
C PRO A 6 -6.79 15.47 -36.69
N THR A 7 -5.91 15.16 -37.62
CA THR A 7 -5.23 13.88 -37.74
C THR A 7 -4.06 13.78 -36.75
N PRO A 8 -3.63 12.56 -36.38
CA PRO A 8 -2.42 12.37 -35.58
C PRO A 8 -1.16 12.99 -36.18
N LEU A 9 -1.09 13.08 -37.53
CA LEU A 9 0.02 13.70 -38.24
C LEU A 9 0.03 15.23 -38.03
N GLU A 10 -1.11 15.89 -38.19
CA GLU A 10 -1.24 17.34 -37.97
C GLU A 10 -0.87 17.72 -36.54
N TRP A 11 -1.26 16.90 -35.55
CA TRP A 11 -0.80 17.09 -34.18
C TRP A 11 0.71 16.94 -34.04
N ARG A 12 1.31 15.90 -34.65
CA ARG A 12 2.75 15.65 -34.59
C ARG A 12 3.54 16.82 -35.19
N GLU A 13 3.11 17.33 -36.34
CA GLU A 13 3.71 18.50 -37.00
C GLU A 13 3.65 19.75 -36.11
N ALA A 14 2.49 20.00 -35.49
CA ALA A 14 2.31 21.11 -34.56
C ALA A 14 3.21 20.96 -33.31
N ALA A 15 3.32 19.76 -32.76
CA ALA A 15 4.16 19.47 -31.60
C ALA A 15 5.65 19.66 -31.92
N VAL A 16 6.13 19.13 -33.05
CA VAL A 16 7.52 19.32 -33.51
C VAL A 16 7.82 20.80 -33.72
N LYS A 17 6.91 21.54 -34.35
CA LYS A 17 7.05 22.99 -34.53
C LYS A 17 7.14 23.73 -33.19
N ALA A 18 6.36 23.33 -32.19
CA ALA A 18 6.39 23.93 -30.85
C ALA A 18 7.70 23.61 -30.09
N LEU A 19 8.25 22.41 -30.28
CA LEU A 19 9.47 21.94 -29.63
C LEU A 19 10.76 22.48 -30.25
N LYS A 20 10.68 23.11 -31.42
CA LYS A 20 11.84 23.66 -32.18
C LYS A 20 12.87 22.56 -32.45
N GLU A 21 14.04 22.63 -31.81
CA GLU A 21 15.15 21.69 -32.00
C GLU A 21 15.04 20.44 -31.11
N ARG A 22 14.12 20.43 -30.13
CA ARG A 22 13.95 19.26 -29.26
C ARG A 22 13.14 18.17 -29.96
N PRO A 23 13.59 16.90 -29.96
CA PRO A 23 12.82 15.81 -30.53
C PRO A 23 11.56 15.55 -29.70
N LEU A 24 10.48 15.08 -30.35
CA LEU A 24 9.21 14.76 -29.69
C LEU A 24 9.39 13.65 -28.64
N GLU A 25 10.30 12.73 -28.91
CA GLU A 25 10.69 11.62 -28.06
C GLU A 25 11.29 12.11 -26.73
N SER A 26 11.76 13.36 -26.65
CA SER A 26 12.23 13.98 -25.39
C SER A 26 11.11 14.29 -24.38
N LEU A 27 9.85 14.13 -24.77
CA LEU A 27 8.69 14.24 -23.88
C LEU A 27 8.25 12.89 -23.31
N ILE A 28 8.89 11.79 -23.71
CA ILE A 28 8.61 10.47 -23.18
C ILE A 28 9.39 10.30 -21.88
N HIS A 29 8.69 9.92 -20.82
CA HIS A 29 9.28 9.62 -19.53
C HIS A 29 9.27 8.11 -19.31
N LEU A 30 10.42 7.55 -18.96
CA LEU A 30 10.57 6.15 -18.58
C LEU A 30 10.61 6.05 -17.05
N ASP A 31 9.84 5.14 -16.49
CA ASP A 31 9.92 4.80 -15.08
C ASP A 31 10.99 3.72 -14.81
N ALA A 32 11.06 3.25 -13.55
CA ALA A 32 12.01 2.22 -13.13
C ALA A 32 11.72 0.83 -13.74
N ASP A 33 10.51 0.63 -14.27
CA ASP A 33 10.10 -0.58 -15.00
C ASP A 33 10.33 -0.44 -16.52
N HIS A 34 10.94 0.67 -16.95
CA HIS A 34 11.14 1.06 -18.35
C HIS A 34 9.83 1.22 -19.15
N LEU A 35 8.71 1.46 -18.46
CA LEU A 35 7.44 1.74 -19.09
C LEU A 35 7.38 3.22 -19.51
N ALA A 36 6.86 3.47 -20.70
CA ALA A 36 6.87 4.78 -21.33
C ALA A 36 5.58 5.55 -21.07
N THR A 37 5.68 6.64 -20.31
CA THR A 37 4.64 7.67 -20.24
C THR A 37 4.76 8.60 -21.43
N LYS A 38 3.76 8.57 -22.31
CA LYS A 38 3.70 9.39 -23.54
C LYS A 38 3.10 10.76 -23.25
N PRO A 39 3.44 11.80 -24.02
CA PRO A 39 2.85 13.13 -23.87
C PRO A 39 1.37 13.20 -24.30
N LEU A 40 0.88 12.21 -25.06
CA LEU A 40 -0.51 12.14 -25.51
C LEU A 40 -0.98 10.69 -25.68
N TYR A 41 -2.15 10.41 -25.13
CA TYR A 41 -2.90 9.17 -25.33
C TYR A 41 -4.25 9.50 -26.02
N GLY A 42 -4.68 8.67 -26.95
CA GLY A 42 -5.90 8.82 -27.73
C GLY A 42 -6.22 7.53 -28.50
N ALA A 43 -7.29 7.50 -29.29
CA ALA A 43 -7.78 6.26 -29.92
C ALA A 43 -6.73 5.46 -30.74
N ALA A 44 -5.72 6.14 -31.30
CA ALA A 44 -4.67 5.50 -32.07
C ALA A 44 -3.61 4.75 -31.22
N ASN A 45 -3.49 5.08 -29.93
CA ASN A 45 -2.46 4.55 -29.04
C ASN A 45 -2.94 4.27 -27.61
N GLY A 46 -4.23 4.44 -27.34
CA GLY A 46 -4.90 4.13 -26.09
C GLY A 46 -5.31 2.66 -26.08
N ALA A 47 -5.32 2.09 -24.87
CA ALA A 47 -5.71 0.69 -24.70
C ALA A 47 -7.23 0.54 -24.70
N GLU A 48 -7.68 -0.72 -24.73
CA GLU A 48 -9.06 -1.05 -24.43
C GLU A 48 -9.49 -0.46 -23.07
N LEU A 49 -10.80 -0.24 -22.91
CA LEU A 49 -11.37 0.26 -21.67
C LEU A 49 -11.12 -0.72 -20.52
N VAL A 50 -10.60 -0.23 -19.40
CA VAL A 50 -10.53 -0.98 -18.15
C VAL A 50 -11.64 -0.46 -17.24
N PHE A 51 -12.45 -1.36 -16.69
CA PHE A 51 -13.38 -1.03 -15.63
C PHE A 51 -13.09 -1.95 -14.45
N ALA A 52 -12.52 -1.39 -13.38
CA ALA A 52 -12.05 -2.12 -12.21
C ALA A 52 -12.62 -1.50 -10.92
N PRO A 53 -13.96 -1.42 -10.78
CA PRO A 53 -14.58 -0.82 -9.61
C PRO A 53 -14.28 -1.66 -8.37
N ARG A 54 -14.24 -0.98 -7.22
CA ARG A 54 -14.38 -1.67 -5.94
C ARG A 54 -15.82 -2.16 -5.77
N PRO A 55 -16.06 -3.22 -4.99
CA PRO A 55 -17.40 -3.54 -4.53
C PRO A 55 -17.99 -2.41 -3.67
N SER A 56 -19.30 -2.15 -3.78
CA SER A 56 -20.00 -1.25 -2.86
C SER A 56 -20.06 -1.88 -1.48
N ASP A 57 -19.78 -1.10 -0.43
CA ASP A 57 -19.99 -1.57 0.94
C ASP A 57 -21.46 -1.41 1.35
N SER A 58 -21.87 -2.13 2.41
CA SER A 58 -23.24 -2.13 2.91
C SER A 58 -23.68 -0.80 3.54
N GLU A 59 -22.74 0.07 3.87
CA GLU A 59 -22.97 1.35 4.52
C GLU A 59 -22.96 2.52 3.52
N GLY A 60 -22.73 2.23 2.23
CA GLY A 60 -22.67 3.21 1.16
C GLY A 60 -21.45 4.12 1.19
N ARG A 61 -20.41 3.81 1.99
CA ARG A 61 -19.18 4.61 2.02
C ARG A 61 -18.35 4.37 0.77
N ALA A 62 -17.63 5.42 0.41
CA ALA A 62 -16.72 5.45 -0.72
C ALA A 62 -15.46 4.60 -0.54
N TRP A 63 -15.01 4.44 0.70
CA TRP A 63 -13.94 3.53 1.14
C TRP A 63 -13.95 3.51 2.67
N ASP A 64 -13.23 2.57 3.26
CA ASP A 64 -12.99 2.53 4.70
C ASP A 64 -11.89 3.54 5.08
N VAL A 65 -12.29 4.64 5.74
CA VAL A 65 -11.37 5.61 6.36
C VAL A 65 -10.75 4.96 7.60
N ARG A 66 -9.59 4.30 7.40
CA ARG A 66 -8.91 3.53 8.43
C ARG A 66 -7.83 4.35 9.11
N ALA A 67 -7.94 4.51 10.43
CA ALA A 67 -7.00 5.28 11.23
C ALA A 67 -5.90 4.38 11.84
N LEU A 68 -4.63 4.73 11.61
CA LEU A 68 -3.48 4.03 12.18
C LEU A 68 -3.22 4.47 13.61
N ASN A 69 -3.26 3.50 14.53
CA ASN A 69 -2.98 3.67 15.94
C ASN A 69 -1.82 2.76 16.36
N GLU A 70 -0.69 3.38 16.69
CA GLU A 70 0.57 2.69 16.99
C GLU A 70 1.08 3.11 18.38
N GLY A 71 1.48 2.14 19.20
CA GLY A 71 2.01 2.42 20.52
C GLY A 71 2.10 1.20 21.43
N GLU A 72 2.64 1.42 22.63
CA GLU A 72 2.72 0.40 23.69
C GLU A 72 1.74 0.67 24.84
N ASP A 73 1.42 1.94 25.11
CA ASP A 73 0.52 2.35 26.19
C ASP A 73 -0.94 2.12 25.78
N ALA A 74 -1.59 1.15 26.44
CA ALA A 74 -2.96 0.76 26.14
C ALA A 74 -4.00 1.86 26.39
N ASP A 75 -3.81 2.71 27.41
CA ASP A 75 -4.75 3.80 27.70
C ASP A 75 -4.64 4.92 26.67
N ALA A 76 -3.41 5.25 26.26
CA ALA A 76 -3.16 6.21 25.20
C ALA A 76 -3.72 5.71 23.86
N LEU A 77 -3.52 4.43 23.55
CA LEU A 77 -4.12 3.81 22.37
C LEU A 77 -5.64 3.84 22.43
N ASN A 78 -6.27 3.49 23.55
CA ASN A 78 -7.72 3.53 23.70
C ASN A 78 -8.29 4.93 23.44
N ARG A 79 -7.70 5.96 24.08
CA ARG A 79 -8.12 7.36 23.86
C ARG A 79 -8.00 7.77 22.40
N ALA A 80 -6.91 7.40 21.73
CA ALA A 80 -6.69 7.71 20.32
C ALA A 80 -7.70 6.99 19.42
N ILE A 81 -7.93 5.70 19.65
CA ILE A 81 -8.89 4.86 18.92
C ILE A 81 -10.30 5.43 19.02
N LEU A 82 -10.78 5.72 20.24
CA LEU A 82 -12.12 6.28 20.45
C LEU A 82 -12.22 7.67 19.81
N THR A 83 -11.18 8.50 19.95
CA THR A 83 -11.12 9.82 19.28
C THR A 83 -11.25 9.68 17.77
N ASP A 84 -10.54 8.73 17.14
CA ASP A 84 -10.62 8.54 15.70
C ASP A 84 -12.03 8.09 15.24
N LEU A 85 -12.60 7.10 15.93
CA LEU A 85 -13.93 6.55 15.61
C LEU A 85 -15.05 7.59 15.82
N GLU A 86 -15.00 8.38 16.89
CA GLU A 86 -15.96 9.45 17.17
C GLU A 86 -15.84 10.64 16.20
N ASN A 87 -14.71 10.76 15.50
CA ASN A 87 -14.42 11.88 14.60
C ASN A 87 -14.27 11.46 13.13
N GLY A 88 -14.92 10.37 12.72
CA GLY A 88 -15.18 10.01 11.33
C GLY A 88 -14.30 8.89 10.75
N ALA A 89 -13.38 8.30 11.53
CA ALA A 89 -12.77 7.04 11.09
C ALA A 89 -13.82 5.93 11.11
N ALA A 90 -13.85 5.10 10.07
CA ALA A 90 -14.77 3.97 9.99
C ALA A 90 -14.19 2.72 10.66
N SER A 91 -12.85 2.59 10.67
CA SER A 91 -12.12 1.48 11.25
C SER A 91 -10.78 1.93 11.84
N ILE A 92 -10.14 1.01 12.55
CA ILE A 92 -8.82 1.22 13.14
C ILE A 92 -7.83 0.12 12.74
N LEU A 93 -6.59 0.54 12.51
CA LEU A 93 -5.43 -0.32 12.31
C LEU A 93 -4.53 -0.19 13.53
N ILE A 94 -4.30 -1.28 14.25
CA ILE A 94 -3.44 -1.30 15.44
C ILE A 94 -2.07 -1.88 15.07
N ALA A 95 -1.02 -1.12 15.34
CA ALA A 95 0.36 -1.54 15.15
C ALA A 95 1.19 -1.41 16.45
N GLY A 96 2.30 -2.15 16.49
CA GLY A 96 3.25 -2.08 17.60
C GLY A 96 2.97 -3.06 18.75
N PRO A 97 3.76 -2.99 19.84
CA PRO A 97 3.83 -4.06 20.84
C PRO A 97 2.52 -4.36 21.56
N ALA A 98 1.64 -3.35 21.72
CA ALA A 98 0.35 -3.54 22.37
C ALA A 98 -0.58 -4.49 21.59
N ALA A 99 -0.40 -4.63 20.27
CA ALA A 99 -1.21 -5.50 19.43
C ALA A 99 -1.06 -6.99 19.79
N ALA A 100 0.13 -7.40 20.26
CA ALA A 100 0.45 -8.79 20.57
C ALA A 100 0.28 -9.17 22.05
N ASP A 101 -0.22 -8.25 22.89
CA ASP A 101 -0.48 -8.46 24.32
C ASP A 101 -1.98 -8.44 24.55
N ALA A 102 -2.56 -9.57 24.95
CA ALA A 102 -4.01 -9.71 25.10
C ALA A 102 -4.62 -8.74 26.13
N ALA A 103 -3.91 -8.44 27.23
CA ALA A 103 -4.42 -7.53 28.24
C ALA A 103 -4.34 -6.07 27.77
N LYS A 104 -3.24 -5.69 27.12
CA LYS A 104 -3.08 -4.35 26.54
C LYS A 104 -4.06 -4.13 25.40
N LEU A 105 -4.23 -5.09 24.49
CA LEU A 105 -5.15 -4.99 23.36
C LEU A 105 -6.61 -4.89 23.83
N ALA A 106 -7.03 -5.74 24.78
CA ALA A 106 -8.37 -5.66 25.34
C ALA A 106 -8.65 -4.28 25.98
N ARG A 107 -7.67 -3.72 26.69
CA ARG A 107 -7.77 -2.37 27.26
C ARG A 107 -7.75 -1.28 26.19
N ALA A 108 -6.96 -1.42 25.13
CA ALA A 108 -6.95 -0.51 23.99
C ALA A 108 -8.30 -0.49 23.25
N LEU A 109 -9.01 -1.61 23.22
CA LEU A 109 -10.31 -1.77 22.57
C LEU A 109 -11.52 -1.53 23.50
N ASP A 110 -11.31 -1.12 24.75
CA ASP A 110 -12.42 -0.85 25.68
C ASP A 110 -13.36 0.23 25.12
N GLY A 111 -14.66 -0.05 25.10
CA GLY A 111 -15.67 0.83 24.50
C GLY A 111 -15.77 0.79 22.97
N VAL A 112 -14.94 0.01 22.26
CA VAL A 112 -15.03 -0.15 20.80
C VAL A 112 -16.12 -1.16 20.43
N ALA A 113 -17.08 -0.75 19.59
CA ALA A 113 -18.11 -1.64 19.07
C ALA A 113 -17.58 -2.48 17.89
N LEU A 114 -17.02 -3.66 18.18
CA LEU A 114 -16.34 -4.54 17.21
C LEU A 114 -17.23 -5.04 16.05
N GLU A 115 -18.56 -5.04 16.21
CA GLU A 115 -19.49 -5.36 15.11
C GLU A 115 -19.74 -4.18 14.15
N LEU A 116 -19.38 -2.96 14.56
CA LEU A 116 -19.57 -1.73 13.79
C LEU A 116 -18.27 -1.22 13.20
N ALA A 117 -17.23 -1.10 14.04
CA ALA A 117 -15.92 -0.60 13.69
C ALA A 117 -14.94 -1.75 13.40
N PRO A 118 -14.53 -1.98 12.14
CA PRO A 118 -13.53 -2.99 11.83
C PRO A 118 -12.22 -2.74 12.58
N VAL A 119 -11.60 -3.81 13.03
CA VAL A 119 -10.30 -3.78 13.72
C VAL A 119 -9.29 -4.60 12.91
N ALA A 120 -8.29 -3.90 12.40
CA ALA A 120 -7.18 -4.47 11.65
C ALA A 120 -5.89 -4.48 12.46
N LEU A 121 -5.03 -5.47 12.22
CA LEU A 121 -3.72 -5.60 12.86
C LEU A 121 -2.57 -5.30 11.90
N ASP A 122 -1.43 -4.88 12.46
CA ASP A 122 -0.13 -4.86 11.80
C ASP A 122 0.95 -5.22 12.83
N ALA A 123 1.25 -6.52 12.90
CA ALA A 123 2.05 -7.12 13.98
C ALA A 123 3.26 -7.93 13.48
N GLY A 124 3.52 -7.98 12.17
CA GLY A 124 4.64 -8.72 11.59
C GLY A 124 4.72 -10.17 12.09
N PHE A 125 5.90 -10.57 12.60
CA PHE A 125 6.11 -11.91 13.16
C PHE A 125 5.25 -12.24 14.39
N GLU A 126 4.76 -11.23 15.12
CA GLU A 126 3.86 -11.44 16.25
C GLU A 126 2.39 -11.57 15.82
N GLY A 127 2.12 -11.65 14.50
CA GLY A 127 0.78 -11.71 13.92
C GLY A 127 -0.12 -12.80 14.51
N VAL A 128 0.41 -14.00 14.76
CA VAL A 128 -0.38 -15.10 15.37
C VAL A 128 -0.81 -14.73 16.80
N LYS A 129 0.11 -14.24 17.64
CA LYS A 129 -0.21 -13.80 19.01
C LYS A 129 -1.19 -12.63 19.00
N ALA A 130 -1.02 -11.68 18.08
CA ALA A 130 -1.93 -10.55 17.93
C ALA A 130 -3.34 -11.00 17.47
N ALA A 131 -3.42 -11.99 16.58
CA ALA A 131 -4.69 -12.57 16.15
C ALA A 131 -5.40 -13.30 17.29
N GLU A 132 -4.66 -14.05 18.12
CA GLU A 132 -5.20 -14.67 19.34
C GLU A 132 -5.69 -13.61 20.34
N ALA A 133 -4.91 -12.56 20.58
CA ALA A 133 -5.28 -11.44 21.44
C ALA A 133 -6.56 -10.74 20.96
N LEU A 134 -6.68 -10.49 19.65
CA LEU A 134 -7.87 -9.87 19.06
C LEU A 134 -9.09 -10.78 19.14
N SER A 135 -8.92 -12.08 18.87
CA SER A 135 -9.95 -13.10 19.06
C SER A 135 -10.45 -13.15 20.51
N MET A 136 -9.55 -13.05 21.49
CA MET A 136 -9.91 -12.96 22.91
C MET A 136 -10.71 -11.69 23.23
N ALA A 137 -10.31 -10.55 22.68
CA ALA A 137 -11.04 -9.29 22.85
C ALA A 137 -12.43 -9.33 22.19
N ALA A 138 -12.57 -10.06 21.08
CA ALA A 138 -13.83 -10.28 20.36
C ALA A 138 -14.65 -11.46 20.88
N LYS A 139 -14.27 -12.06 22.01
CA LYS A 139 -14.97 -13.22 22.57
C LYS A 139 -16.41 -12.86 22.92
N GLY A 140 -17.37 -13.58 22.34
CA GLY A 140 -18.80 -13.33 22.49
C GLY A 140 -19.39 -12.42 21.41
N SER A 141 -18.59 -11.94 20.45
CA SER A 141 -19.01 -11.16 19.29
C SER A 141 -18.71 -11.92 17.98
N PRO A 142 -19.54 -12.92 17.61
CA PRO A 142 -19.28 -13.74 16.42
C PRO A 142 -19.36 -12.98 15.09
N ARG A 143 -20.00 -11.79 15.10
CA ARG A 143 -20.08 -10.87 13.95
C ARG A 143 -19.10 -9.71 14.04
N ALA A 144 -18.06 -9.84 14.87
CA ALA A 144 -17.01 -8.83 14.92
C ALA A 144 -16.33 -8.73 13.54
N LYS A 145 -16.12 -7.49 13.08
CA LYS A 145 -15.46 -7.20 11.81
C LYS A 145 -13.94 -7.19 12.05
N LEU A 146 -13.30 -8.34 11.92
CA LEU A 146 -11.89 -8.53 12.25
C LEU A 146 -11.03 -8.68 11.00
N ALA A 147 -9.88 -8.01 10.98
CA ALA A 147 -8.88 -8.16 9.93
C ALA A 147 -7.54 -8.56 10.58
N PHE A 148 -7.27 -9.87 10.61
CA PHE A 148 -6.10 -10.41 11.31
C PHE A 148 -4.77 -10.06 10.66
N HIS A 149 -4.79 -9.78 9.34
CA HIS A 149 -3.63 -9.29 8.58
C HIS A 149 -2.35 -10.08 8.87
N LEU A 150 -2.46 -11.41 8.93
CA LEU A 150 -1.32 -12.28 9.10
C LEU A 150 -0.38 -12.12 7.89
N ASP A 151 0.82 -11.56 8.11
CA ASP A 151 1.79 -11.28 7.05
C ASP A 151 3.25 -11.56 7.47
N PRO A 152 3.61 -12.82 7.72
CA PRO A 152 4.99 -13.19 8.03
C PRO A 152 5.96 -12.97 6.85
N ILE A 153 5.49 -12.98 5.59
CA ILE A 153 6.35 -12.82 4.40
C ILE A 153 6.90 -11.39 4.31
N SER A 154 6.07 -10.36 4.52
CA SER A 154 6.59 -8.99 4.56
C SER A 154 7.60 -8.79 5.70
N ALA A 155 7.31 -9.34 6.88
CA ALA A 155 8.23 -9.29 8.02
C ALA A 155 9.55 -10.01 7.73
N TYR A 156 9.50 -11.16 7.05
CA TYR A 156 10.68 -11.93 6.60
C TYR A 156 11.55 -11.13 5.63
N ALA A 157 10.91 -10.51 4.64
CA ALA A 157 11.58 -9.69 3.65
C ALA A 157 12.25 -8.45 4.28
N GLU A 158 11.54 -7.74 5.16
CA GLU A 158 12.05 -6.53 5.83
C GLU A 158 13.19 -6.84 6.80
N ALA A 159 13.10 -7.95 7.54
CA ALA A 159 14.13 -8.34 8.50
C ALA A 159 15.33 -9.06 7.84
N GLY A 160 15.21 -9.50 6.59
CA GLY A 160 16.24 -10.31 5.93
C GLY A 160 16.41 -11.69 6.56
N GLY A 161 15.33 -12.28 7.09
CA GLY A 161 15.36 -13.51 7.88
C GLY A 161 14.23 -13.59 8.89
N ALA A 162 14.14 -14.68 9.66
CA ALA A 162 13.11 -14.91 10.67
C ALA A 162 13.73 -15.25 12.03
N PRO A 163 13.05 -14.96 13.16
CA PRO A 163 13.55 -15.28 14.50
C PRO A 163 13.58 -16.79 14.81
N GLY A 164 13.22 -17.63 13.85
CA GLY A 164 13.19 -19.09 13.94
C GLY A 164 13.03 -19.73 12.56
N ASP A 165 12.57 -20.98 12.53
CA ASP A 165 12.27 -21.67 11.27
C ASP A 165 11.07 -21.02 10.57
N PHE A 166 11.31 -20.41 9.41
CA PHE A 166 10.28 -19.69 8.67
C PHE A 166 9.18 -20.61 8.12
N ALA A 167 9.50 -21.85 7.77
CA ALA A 167 8.49 -22.82 7.32
C ALA A 167 7.53 -23.19 8.46
N ALA A 168 8.05 -23.29 9.69
CA ALA A 168 7.22 -23.48 10.88
C ALA A 168 6.33 -22.27 11.15
N ILE A 169 6.86 -21.04 11.02
CA ILE A 169 6.08 -19.80 11.16
C ILE A 169 4.93 -19.75 10.14
N MET A 170 5.20 -20.08 8.87
CA MET A 170 4.16 -20.15 7.83
C MET A 170 3.08 -21.19 8.16
N THR A 171 3.49 -22.37 8.64
CA THR A 171 2.55 -23.43 9.05
C THR A 171 1.68 -23.01 10.22
N GLU A 172 2.26 -22.37 11.25
CA GLU A 172 1.53 -21.84 12.40
C GLU A 172 0.55 -20.74 11.99
N THR A 173 1.00 -19.82 11.12
CA THR A 173 0.19 -18.75 10.57
C THR A 173 -1.04 -19.30 9.83
N ALA A 174 -0.86 -20.30 8.98
CA ALA A 174 -1.96 -20.92 8.25
C ALA A 174 -2.95 -21.66 9.16
N LYS A 175 -2.47 -22.32 10.22
CA LYS A 175 -3.34 -22.97 11.23
C LYS A 175 -4.14 -21.96 12.05
N ALA A 176 -3.52 -20.84 12.44
CA ALA A 176 -4.21 -19.75 13.12
C ALA A 176 -5.31 -19.16 12.22
N ALA A 177 -5.00 -18.89 10.95
CA ALA A 177 -5.96 -18.43 9.96
C ALA A 177 -7.15 -19.40 9.81
N ALA A 178 -6.91 -20.71 9.72
CA ALA A 178 -7.96 -21.73 9.65
C ALA A 178 -8.89 -21.72 10.87
N THR A 179 -8.29 -21.62 12.05
CA THR A 179 -9.02 -21.56 13.32
C THR A 179 -9.91 -20.32 13.39
N HIS A 180 -9.36 -19.17 13.02
CA HIS A 180 -10.09 -17.91 13.05
C HIS A 180 -11.16 -17.83 11.96
N ALA A 181 -10.93 -18.36 10.77
CA ALA A 181 -11.93 -18.43 9.70
C ALA A 181 -13.18 -19.22 10.13
N ALA A 182 -13.00 -20.30 10.89
CA ALA A 182 -14.12 -21.08 11.44
C ALA A 182 -14.88 -20.34 12.55
N THR A 183 -14.20 -19.46 13.28
CA THR A 183 -14.76 -18.72 14.41
C THR A 183 -15.45 -17.42 13.97
N TYR A 184 -14.88 -16.73 12.97
CA TYR A 184 -15.31 -15.42 12.48
C TYR A 184 -15.46 -15.47 10.95
N PRO A 185 -16.64 -15.85 10.42
CA PRO A 185 -16.85 -16.04 8.98
C PRO A 185 -16.70 -14.78 8.13
N GLU A 186 -16.82 -13.60 8.73
CA GLU A 186 -16.68 -12.30 8.05
C GLU A 186 -15.25 -11.72 8.16
N ALA A 187 -14.33 -12.41 8.84
CA ALA A 187 -12.98 -11.91 9.04
C ALA A 187 -12.10 -12.08 7.80
N THR A 188 -11.15 -11.15 7.63
CA THR A 188 -10.02 -11.35 6.73
C THR A 188 -8.82 -11.90 7.50
N LEU A 189 -8.04 -12.76 6.84
CA LEU A 189 -7.03 -13.61 7.48
C LEU A 189 -5.63 -13.11 7.21
N PHE A 190 -5.28 -12.96 5.93
CA PHE A 190 -3.92 -12.65 5.48
C PHE A 190 -3.85 -11.25 4.89
N MET A 191 -2.69 -10.60 5.08
CA MET A 191 -2.32 -9.41 4.33
C MET A 191 -1.22 -9.80 3.34
N ALA A 192 -1.55 -9.87 2.06
CA ALA A 192 -0.59 -10.08 0.99
C ALA A 192 -0.14 -8.72 0.46
N SER A 193 0.87 -8.13 1.10
CA SER A 193 1.31 -6.78 0.79
C SER A 193 2.56 -6.73 -0.09
N GLY A 194 2.53 -5.87 -1.13
CA GLY A 194 3.70 -5.50 -1.89
C GLY A 194 4.53 -4.37 -1.26
N ARG A 195 4.02 -3.77 -0.18
CA ARG A 195 4.56 -2.52 0.39
C ARG A 195 6.02 -2.65 0.81
N VAL A 196 6.45 -3.80 1.30
CA VAL A 196 7.86 -4.02 1.68
C VAL A 196 8.81 -3.79 0.49
N ALA A 197 8.43 -4.23 -0.71
CA ALA A 197 9.22 -3.99 -1.92
C ALA A 197 9.21 -2.50 -2.31
N HIS A 198 8.06 -1.84 -2.24
CA HIS A 198 7.95 -0.39 -2.50
C HIS A 198 8.78 0.42 -1.50
N GLU A 199 8.59 0.22 -0.19
CA GLU A 199 9.29 0.99 0.83
C GLU A 199 10.81 0.75 0.76
N ALA A 200 11.28 -0.43 0.32
CA ALA A 200 12.70 -0.72 0.09
C ALA A 200 13.32 -0.03 -1.16
N GLY A 201 12.51 0.71 -1.93
CA GLY A 201 12.94 1.43 -3.13
C GLY A 201 12.61 0.73 -4.45
N GLY A 202 11.82 -0.34 -4.41
CA GLY A 202 11.39 -1.09 -5.59
C GLY A 202 10.47 -0.30 -6.52
N SER A 203 10.35 -0.82 -7.74
CA SER A 203 9.45 -0.32 -8.78
C SER A 203 8.00 -0.76 -8.55
N ILE A 204 7.07 -0.27 -9.37
CA ILE A 204 5.65 -0.59 -9.23
C ILE A 204 5.40 -2.05 -9.63
N ALA A 205 6.03 -2.53 -10.69
CA ALA A 205 5.89 -3.93 -11.10
C ALA A 205 6.38 -4.89 -10.01
N GLN A 206 7.50 -4.56 -9.35
CA GLN A 206 8.06 -5.35 -8.26
C GLN A 206 7.13 -5.39 -7.04
N GLU A 207 6.53 -4.26 -6.66
CA GLU A 207 5.53 -4.21 -5.58
C GLU A 207 4.32 -5.10 -5.89
N LEU A 208 3.73 -4.95 -7.07
CA LEU A 208 2.55 -5.71 -7.47
C LEU A 208 2.84 -7.23 -7.57
N ALA A 209 4.00 -7.60 -8.11
CA ALA A 209 4.45 -8.99 -8.19
C ALA A 209 4.67 -9.61 -6.81
N PHE A 210 5.27 -8.85 -5.88
CA PHE A 210 5.48 -9.31 -4.50
C PHE A 210 4.15 -9.57 -3.80
N ALA A 211 3.17 -8.67 -3.95
CA ALA A 211 1.82 -8.87 -3.41
C ALA A 211 1.16 -10.13 -3.99
N ALA A 212 1.23 -10.32 -5.31
CA ALA A 212 0.63 -11.47 -5.98
C ALA A 212 1.26 -12.81 -5.56
N SER A 213 2.59 -12.90 -5.52
CA SER A 213 3.28 -14.15 -5.12
C SER A 213 3.11 -14.43 -3.62
N SER A 214 3.05 -13.40 -2.77
CA SER A 214 2.71 -13.56 -1.35
C SER A 214 1.28 -14.10 -1.18
N ALA A 215 0.32 -13.59 -1.96
CA ALA A 215 -1.05 -14.10 -1.92
C ALA A 215 -1.13 -15.58 -2.35
N VAL A 216 -0.41 -15.96 -3.41
CA VAL A 216 -0.31 -17.37 -3.84
C VAL A 216 0.28 -18.25 -2.73
N ALA A 217 1.33 -17.79 -2.05
CA ALA A 217 1.93 -18.51 -0.93
C ALA A 217 0.96 -18.69 0.24
N TYR A 218 0.24 -17.64 0.63
CA TYR A 218 -0.77 -17.73 1.69
C TYR A 218 -1.95 -18.63 1.33
N VAL A 219 -2.48 -18.55 0.11
CA VAL A 219 -3.57 -19.42 -0.34
C VAL A 219 -3.14 -20.89 -0.33
N LYS A 220 -1.93 -21.20 -0.83
CA LYS A 220 -1.38 -22.57 -0.79
C LYS A 220 -1.27 -23.08 0.66
N ALA A 221 -0.67 -22.29 1.56
CA ALA A 221 -0.51 -22.67 2.96
C ALA A 221 -1.86 -22.84 3.69
N ALA A 222 -2.84 -21.97 3.42
CA ALA A 222 -4.17 -22.06 4.00
C ALA A 222 -4.93 -23.32 3.53
N VAL A 223 -4.80 -23.70 2.25
CA VAL A 223 -5.39 -24.94 1.72
C VAL A 223 -4.75 -26.16 2.37
N GLU A 224 -3.43 -26.16 2.55
CA GLU A 224 -2.72 -27.22 3.29
C GLU A 224 -3.17 -27.31 4.76
N ALA A 225 -3.54 -26.18 5.36
CA ALA A 225 -4.13 -26.11 6.71
C ALA A 225 -5.63 -26.48 6.76
N GLY A 226 -6.25 -26.80 5.63
CA GLY A 226 -7.61 -27.34 5.56
C GLY A 226 -8.71 -26.37 5.13
N LEU A 227 -8.39 -25.14 4.71
CA LEU A 227 -9.38 -24.26 4.07
C LEU A 227 -9.68 -24.73 2.65
N SER A 228 -10.88 -24.43 2.16
CA SER A 228 -11.12 -24.47 0.72
C SER A 228 -10.36 -23.34 0.02
N ALA A 229 -9.97 -23.53 -1.25
CA ALA A 229 -9.30 -22.50 -2.03
C ALA A 229 -10.13 -21.20 -2.08
N GLU A 230 -11.45 -21.29 -2.23
CA GLU A 230 -12.34 -20.14 -2.24
C GLU A 230 -12.36 -19.40 -0.88
N ALA A 231 -12.37 -20.11 0.25
CA ALA A 231 -12.31 -19.49 1.56
C ALA A 231 -10.96 -18.82 1.82
N ALA A 232 -9.87 -19.46 1.40
CA ALA A 232 -8.53 -18.89 1.48
C ALA A 232 -8.42 -17.60 0.63
N LEU A 233 -8.92 -17.61 -0.61
CA LEU A 233 -8.95 -16.43 -1.49
C LEU A 233 -9.76 -15.28 -0.88
N LYS A 234 -10.97 -15.55 -0.34
CA LYS A 234 -11.80 -14.54 0.33
C LYS A 234 -11.13 -13.96 1.59
N GLY A 235 -10.27 -14.73 2.23
CA GLY A 235 -9.52 -14.31 3.41
C GLY A 235 -8.29 -13.44 3.13
N VAL A 236 -7.91 -13.22 1.87
CA VAL A 236 -6.74 -12.40 1.51
C VAL A 236 -7.13 -10.94 1.29
N VAL A 237 -6.44 -10.03 1.99
CA VAL A 237 -6.38 -8.60 1.65
C VAL A 237 -5.09 -8.34 0.88
N LEU A 238 -5.17 -7.62 -0.24
CA LEU A 238 -4.01 -7.20 -1.01
C LEU A 238 -3.56 -5.82 -0.51
N GLY A 239 -2.30 -5.71 -0.08
CA GLY A 239 -1.75 -4.48 0.47
C GLY A 239 -0.87 -3.73 -0.54
N VAL A 240 -1.10 -2.44 -0.71
CA VAL A 240 -0.34 -1.62 -1.67
C VAL A 240 0.00 -0.23 -1.10
N ALA A 241 1.12 0.35 -1.51
CA ALA A 241 1.47 1.72 -1.17
C ALA A 241 0.77 2.72 -2.11
N VAL A 242 0.52 3.94 -1.67
CA VAL A 242 0.12 5.07 -2.53
C VAL A 242 0.98 6.27 -2.20
N ASP A 243 1.39 7.02 -3.22
CA ASP A 243 2.33 8.13 -3.04
C ASP A 243 1.98 9.36 -3.89
N GLN A 244 2.90 10.33 -3.95
CA GLN A 244 2.69 11.59 -4.65
C GLN A 244 2.54 11.45 -6.18
N ALA A 245 2.96 10.32 -6.77
CA ALA A 245 2.72 10.01 -8.18
C ALA A 245 1.30 9.45 -8.34
N TYR A 246 0.31 10.32 -8.15
CA TYR A 246 -1.07 9.89 -7.92
C TYR A 246 -1.69 9.14 -9.12
N PHE A 247 -1.32 9.43 -10.37
CA PHE A 247 -1.78 8.67 -11.54
C PHE A 247 -1.24 7.24 -11.57
N ASP A 248 0.04 7.06 -11.25
CA ASP A 248 0.63 5.72 -11.18
C ASP A 248 0.09 4.94 -9.99
N SER A 249 -0.04 5.60 -8.83
CA SER A 249 -0.63 5.00 -7.63
C SER A 249 -2.08 4.55 -7.85
N LEU A 250 -2.90 5.32 -8.58
CA LEU A 250 -4.28 4.91 -8.87
C LEU A 250 -4.32 3.78 -9.92
N ALA A 251 -3.49 3.85 -10.97
CA ALA A 251 -3.41 2.82 -12.00
C ALA A 251 -2.92 1.48 -11.42
N LYS A 252 -2.01 1.54 -10.45
CA LYS A 252 -1.50 0.39 -9.70
C LYS A 252 -2.61 -0.36 -8.95
N ILE A 253 -3.53 0.34 -8.28
CA ILE A 253 -4.66 -0.29 -7.57
C ILE A 253 -5.56 -1.04 -8.57
N ARG A 254 -5.84 -0.41 -9.72
CA ARG A 254 -6.63 -1.04 -10.79
C ARG A 254 -5.91 -2.26 -11.37
N ALA A 255 -4.60 -2.18 -11.58
CA ALA A 255 -3.76 -3.28 -12.07
C ALA A 255 -3.79 -4.47 -11.11
N LEU A 256 -3.75 -4.21 -9.80
CA LEU A 256 -3.81 -5.24 -8.77
C LEU A 256 -5.12 -6.05 -8.82
N ARG A 257 -6.25 -5.42 -9.18
CA ARG A 257 -7.53 -6.14 -9.43
C ARG A 257 -7.45 -7.08 -10.63
N LEU A 258 -6.81 -6.65 -11.73
CA LEU A 258 -6.63 -7.49 -12.92
C LEU A 258 -5.74 -8.70 -12.63
N ILE A 259 -4.66 -8.48 -11.87
CA ILE A 259 -3.76 -9.55 -11.41
C ILE A 259 -4.53 -10.52 -10.51
N TRP A 260 -5.28 -10.01 -9.53
CA TRP A 260 -6.06 -10.83 -8.60
C TRP A 260 -7.09 -11.70 -9.30
N ALA A 261 -7.82 -11.16 -10.28
CA ALA A 261 -8.78 -11.93 -11.06
C ALA A 261 -8.12 -13.13 -11.77
N SER A 262 -6.88 -12.95 -12.23
CA SER A 262 -6.11 -14.03 -12.86
C SER A 262 -5.60 -15.05 -11.84
N VAL A 263 -5.12 -14.59 -10.67
CA VAL A 263 -4.69 -15.46 -9.56
C VAL A 263 -5.87 -16.29 -9.02
N SER A 264 -6.99 -15.66 -8.68
CA SER A 264 -8.15 -16.37 -8.12
C SER A 264 -8.66 -17.43 -9.09
N LYS A 265 -8.75 -17.07 -10.39
CA LYS A 265 -9.23 -17.97 -11.44
C LYS A 265 -8.32 -19.20 -11.59
N ALA A 266 -7.01 -19.03 -11.44
CA ALA A 266 -6.07 -20.15 -11.47
C ALA A 266 -6.28 -21.14 -10.30
N PHE A 267 -6.80 -20.66 -9.16
CA PHE A 267 -7.24 -21.49 -8.03
C PHE A 267 -8.67 -22.05 -8.18
N GLY A 268 -9.35 -21.78 -9.30
CA GLY A 268 -10.67 -22.32 -9.60
C GLY A 268 -11.85 -21.52 -9.02
N ALA A 269 -11.63 -20.27 -8.60
CA ALA A 269 -12.69 -19.39 -8.11
C ALA A 269 -12.55 -17.95 -8.67
N GLU A 270 -13.65 -17.21 -8.75
CA GLU A 270 -13.64 -15.80 -9.13
C GLU A 270 -14.07 -14.97 -7.91
N VAL A 271 -13.09 -14.49 -7.16
CA VAL A 271 -13.30 -13.75 -5.90
C VAL A 271 -12.89 -12.29 -6.12
N PRO A 272 -13.75 -11.31 -5.82
CA PRO A 272 -13.37 -9.90 -5.88
C PRO A 272 -12.14 -9.59 -5.01
N ALA A 273 -11.26 -8.71 -5.48
CA ALA A 273 -10.12 -8.25 -4.68
C ALA A 273 -10.60 -7.35 -3.53
N ILE A 274 -10.01 -7.53 -2.35
CA ILE A 274 -10.08 -6.57 -1.24
C ILE A 274 -8.71 -5.91 -1.15
N ILE A 275 -8.64 -4.60 -1.36
CA ILE A 275 -7.38 -3.85 -1.43
C ILE A 275 -7.29 -2.83 -0.30
N GLU A 276 -6.23 -2.94 0.50
CA GLU A 276 -5.83 -1.89 1.44
C GLU A 276 -4.69 -1.05 0.85
N ALA A 277 -4.93 0.24 0.66
CA ALA A 277 -3.92 1.20 0.26
C ALA A 277 -3.38 1.95 1.48
N ARG A 278 -2.05 2.05 1.61
CA ARG A 278 -1.42 2.87 2.65
C ARG A 278 -0.49 3.90 2.05
N SER A 279 -0.48 5.13 2.58
CA SER A 279 0.45 6.15 2.11
C SER A 279 1.90 5.71 2.33
N SER A 280 2.71 5.89 1.30
CA SER A 280 4.15 5.62 1.28
C SER A 280 4.90 6.43 2.33
N ARG A 281 5.77 5.79 3.12
CA ARG A 281 6.67 6.51 4.03
C ARG A 281 7.92 7.01 3.29
N ARG A 282 8.33 6.29 2.24
CA ARG A 282 9.44 6.64 1.34
C ARG A 282 9.39 8.05 0.76
N MET A 283 8.20 8.63 0.58
CA MET A 283 8.02 9.99 0.04
C MET A 283 8.16 11.11 1.07
N LEU A 284 8.16 10.79 2.37
CA LEU A 284 8.08 11.77 3.44
C LEU A 284 9.47 12.33 3.80
N SER A 285 9.50 13.61 4.14
CA SER A 285 10.69 14.30 4.63
C SER A 285 10.60 14.63 6.12
N ALA A 286 11.70 14.44 6.83
CA ALA A 286 11.87 14.87 8.22
C ALA A 286 12.35 16.34 8.32
N ARG A 287 13.04 16.86 7.30
CA ARG A 287 13.56 18.23 7.28
C ARG A 287 12.45 19.26 7.29
N ASP A 288 11.53 19.17 6.33
CA ASP A 288 10.33 20.02 6.27
C ASP A 288 9.09 19.12 6.21
N PRO A 289 8.39 18.94 7.36
CA PRO A 289 7.27 18.02 7.43
C PRO A 289 5.99 18.59 6.80
N TRP A 290 5.83 19.91 6.68
CA TRP A 290 4.56 20.51 6.25
C TRP A 290 4.17 20.16 4.80
N PRO A 291 5.09 20.16 3.82
CA PRO A 291 4.80 19.66 2.48
C PRO A 291 4.37 18.20 2.43
N ASN A 292 4.65 17.40 3.47
CA ASN A 292 4.13 16.02 3.53
C ASN A 292 2.60 15.99 3.58
N MET A 293 1.92 17.02 4.13
CA MET A 293 0.45 17.11 4.06
C MET A 293 -0.03 17.08 2.61
N LEU A 294 0.65 17.79 1.71
CA LEU A 294 0.31 17.83 0.28
C LEU A 294 0.60 16.48 -0.40
N ARG A 295 1.71 15.84 -0.05
CA ARG A 295 2.05 14.48 -0.53
C ARG A 295 1.00 13.47 -0.12
N LEU A 296 0.56 13.53 1.14
CA LEU A 296 -0.48 12.67 1.69
C LEU A 296 -1.85 12.93 1.07
N THR A 297 -2.19 14.18 0.72
CA THR A 297 -3.41 14.48 -0.07
C THR A 297 -3.36 13.83 -1.45
N ALA A 298 -2.22 13.90 -2.15
CA ALA A 298 -2.05 13.24 -3.45
C ALA A 298 -2.15 11.72 -3.34
N ALA A 299 -1.52 11.13 -2.33
CA ALA A 299 -1.62 9.70 -2.05
C ALA A 299 -3.07 9.28 -1.70
N GLY A 300 -3.78 10.09 -0.91
CA GLY A 300 -5.17 9.86 -0.56
C GLY A 300 -6.11 9.95 -1.76
N PHE A 301 -5.91 10.93 -2.64
CA PHE A 301 -6.63 11.03 -3.91
C PHE A 301 -6.41 9.77 -4.76
N ALA A 302 -5.16 9.31 -4.89
CA ALA A 302 -4.84 8.11 -5.66
C ALA A 302 -5.51 6.85 -5.09
N GLY A 303 -5.46 6.67 -3.77
CA GLY A 303 -6.12 5.57 -3.07
C GLY A 303 -7.64 5.56 -3.28
N ALA A 304 -8.27 6.71 -3.09
CA ALA A 304 -9.71 6.88 -3.26
C ALA A 304 -10.15 6.63 -4.72
N VAL A 305 -9.52 7.32 -5.68
CA VAL A 305 -9.90 7.27 -7.11
C VAL A 305 -9.51 5.94 -7.76
N GLY A 306 -8.41 5.32 -7.33
CA GLY A 306 -8.05 3.96 -7.72
C GLY A 306 -9.00 2.90 -7.14
N GLY A 307 -9.86 3.31 -6.20
CA GLY A 307 -10.88 2.47 -5.58
C GLY A 307 -10.30 1.51 -4.56
N ALA A 308 -9.43 1.92 -3.65
CA ALA A 308 -9.06 1.06 -2.52
C ALA A 308 -10.28 0.76 -1.64
N ASP A 309 -10.34 -0.43 -1.05
CA ASP A 309 -11.41 -0.82 -0.12
C ASP A 309 -11.18 -0.18 1.25
N ALA A 310 -9.92 -0.13 1.69
CA ALA A 310 -9.49 0.62 2.87
C ALA A 310 -8.31 1.54 2.53
N LEU A 311 -8.30 2.74 3.11
CA LEU A 311 -7.25 3.72 2.92
C LEU A 311 -6.67 4.17 4.26
N VAL A 312 -5.36 4.04 4.40
CA VAL A 312 -4.60 4.50 5.57
C VAL A 312 -3.64 5.61 5.14
N LEU A 313 -3.85 6.82 5.63
CA LEU A 313 -2.88 7.90 5.52
C LEU A 313 -2.06 7.98 6.81
N ASP A 314 -0.74 8.05 6.66
CA ASP A 314 0.17 8.28 7.78
C ASP A 314 0.16 9.77 8.18
N GLY A 315 0.70 10.10 9.35
CA GLY A 315 0.83 11.48 9.79
C GLY A 315 1.92 12.22 9.02
N PHE A 316 1.72 13.51 8.75
CA PHE A 316 2.69 14.33 8.01
C PHE A 316 4.07 14.44 8.71
N THR A 317 4.12 14.16 10.01
CA THR A 317 5.34 14.17 10.82
C THR A 317 6.04 12.81 10.91
N ARG A 318 5.50 11.75 10.28
CA ARG A 318 5.99 10.37 10.38
C ARG A 318 7.49 10.20 10.11
N ALA A 319 8.04 10.98 9.18
CA ALA A 319 9.46 10.88 8.84
C ALA A 319 10.40 11.29 9.99
N ALA A 320 9.92 12.11 10.93
CA ALA A 320 10.69 12.59 12.08
C ALA A 320 10.39 11.82 13.39
N GLY A 321 9.23 11.17 13.49
CA GLY A 321 8.83 10.40 14.67
C GLY A 321 7.37 9.92 14.56
N LEU A 322 6.80 9.39 15.64
CA LEU A 322 5.38 9.02 15.65
C LEU A 322 4.49 10.28 15.55
N PRO A 323 3.41 10.24 14.74
CA PRO A 323 2.42 11.31 14.68
C PRO A 323 1.78 11.61 16.04
N ASP A 324 1.67 12.90 16.37
CA ASP A 324 0.86 13.38 17.49
C ASP A 324 -0.64 13.44 17.11
N ASP A 325 -1.48 13.86 18.06
CA ASP A 325 -2.93 13.93 17.84
C ASP A 325 -3.31 14.90 16.72
N PHE A 326 -2.56 15.99 16.54
CA PHE A 326 -2.79 16.91 15.43
C PHE A 326 -2.48 16.25 14.08
N ALA A 327 -1.31 15.61 13.94
CA ALA A 327 -0.93 14.93 12.72
C ALA A 327 -1.88 13.76 12.37
N LYS A 328 -2.34 12.98 13.36
CA LYS A 328 -3.36 11.94 13.19
C LYS A 328 -4.68 12.52 12.71
N ARG A 329 -5.16 13.59 13.35
CA ARG A 329 -6.37 14.32 12.93
C ARG A 329 -6.26 14.82 11.50
N GLN A 330 -5.11 15.37 11.10
CA GLN A 330 -4.92 15.83 9.72
C GLN A 330 -4.96 14.66 8.73
N ALA A 331 -4.37 13.51 9.04
CA ALA A 331 -4.44 12.33 8.17
C ALA A 331 -5.89 11.84 7.98
N ARG A 332 -6.68 11.75 9.06
CA ARG A 332 -8.10 11.39 9.00
C ARG A 332 -8.92 12.43 8.23
N ASN A 333 -8.76 13.70 8.56
CA ASN A 333 -9.53 14.78 7.92
C ASN A 333 -9.21 14.94 6.44
N THR A 334 -7.99 14.67 5.99
CA THR A 334 -7.67 14.65 4.56
C THR A 334 -8.55 13.63 3.84
N GLN A 335 -8.74 12.42 4.39
CA GLN A 335 -9.63 11.43 3.79
C GLN A 335 -11.10 11.88 3.82
N LEU A 336 -11.57 12.47 4.93
CA LEU A 336 -12.93 12.99 5.03
C LEU A 336 -13.21 14.12 4.04
N ILE A 337 -12.27 15.03 3.82
CA ILE A 337 -12.39 16.11 2.80
C ILE A 337 -12.48 15.50 1.40
N LEU A 338 -11.65 14.49 1.09
CA LEU A 338 -11.68 13.80 -0.20
C LEU A 338 -13.03 13.10 -0.41
N MET A 339 -13.59 12.50 0.65
CA MET A 339 -14.85 11.77 0.59
C MET A 339 -16.06 12.70 0.51
N GLU A 340 -16.22 13.60 1.48
CA GLU A 340 -17.45 14.34 1.74
C GLU A 340 -17.51 15.69 1.01
N GLU A 341 -16.39 16.41 0.92
CA GLU A 341 -16.36 17.73 0.29
C GLU A 341 -16.01 17.62 -1.20
N SER A 342 -15.00 16.81 -1.52
CA SER A 342 -14.56 16.60 -2.91
C SER A 342 -15.40 15.57 -3.65
N ASN A 343 -16.25 14.81 -2.94
CA ASN A 343 -17.21 13.87 -3.51
C ASN A 343 -16.56 12.79 -4.40
N LEU A 344 -15.30 12.41 -4.13
CA LEU A 344 -14.55 11.46 -4.98
C LEU A 344 -15.18 10.06 -5.02
N GLY A 345 -15.99 9.73 -4.02
CA GLY A 345 -16.70 8.46 -3.91
C GLY A 345 -18.04 8.33 -4.63
N ARG A 346 -18.50 9.37 -5.33
CA ARG A 346 -19.85 9.40 -5.94
C ARG A 346 -19.96 8.57 -7.23
N VAL A 347 -18.84 8.26 -7.87
CA VAL A 347 -18.76 7.56 -9.15
C VAL A 347 -17.78 6.40 -9.01
N ASP A 348 -18.19 5.21 -9.43
CA ASP A 348 -17.31 4.05 -9.45
C ASP A 348 -16.32 4.14 -10.61
N ASP A 349 -15.04 3.88 -10.31
CA ASP A 349 -13.90 3.93 -11.24
C ASP A 349 -13.94 5.12 -12.21
N PRO A 350 -13.90 6.39 -11.72
CA PRO A 350 -13.99 7.57 -12.59
C PRO A 350 -12.78 7.72 -13.54
N ALA A 351 -11.75 6.89 -13.37
CA ALA A 351 -10.61 6.79 -14.27
C ALA A 351 -10.90 5.95 -15.54
N SER A 352 -11.91 5.07 -15.51
CA SER A 352 -12.31 4.22 -16.63
C SER A 352 -12.65 5.05 -17.87
N GLY A 353 -12.09 4.66 -19.02
CA GLY A 353 -12.26 5.37 -20.29
C GLY A 353 -11.24 6.48 -20.52
N SER A 354 -10.38 6.79 -19.54
CA SER A 354 -9.19 7.60 -19.78
C SER A 354 -8.17 6.78 -20.58
N TRP A 355 -7.86 7.23 -21.80
CA TRP A 355 -6.88 6.57 -22.67
C TRP A 355 -5.53 6.36 -21.99
N TYR A 356 -5.10 7.31 -21.16
CA TYR A 356 -3.84 7.20 -20.41
C TYR A 356 -3.97 6.18 -19.29
N LEU A 357 -4.97 6.31 -18.41
CA LEU A 357 -5.05 5.48 -17.20
C LEU A 357 -5.38 4.02 -17.53
N ASP A 358 -6.17 3.76 -18.57
CA ASP A 358 -6.46 2.41 -19.04
C ASP A 358 -5.22 1.74 -19.65
N ALA A 359 -4.45 2.47 -20.47
CA ALA A 359 -3.18 1.97 -20.99
C ALA A 359 -2.18 1.72 -19.86
N ARG A 360 -2.00 2.71 -18.98
CA ARG A 360 -1.06 2.63 -17.86
C ARG A 360 -1.39 1.49 -16.90
N THR A 361 -2.67 1.25 -16.64
CA THR A 361 -3.14 0.13 -15.79
C THR A 361 -2.74 -1.22 -16.39
N ARG A 362 -2.92 -1.42 -17.70
CA ARG A 362 -2.53 -2.67 -18.37
C ARG A 362 -1.02 -2.84 -18.41
N GLU A 363 -0.28 -1.79 -18.76
CA GLU A 363 1.18 -1.80 -18.78
C GLU A 363 1.75 -2.21 -17.41
N LEU A 364 1.21 -1.66 -16.31
CA LEU A 364 1.62 -2.03 -14.96
C LEU A 364 1.22 -3.47 -14.61
N ALA A 365 0.02 -3.92 -15.00
CA ALA A 365 -0.42 -5.29 -14.77
C ALA A 365 0.45 -6.31 -15.51
N GLU A 366 0.80 -6.04 -16.78
CA GLU A 366 1.64 -6.89 -17.61
C GLU A 366 3.09 -6.93 -17.10
N ALA A 367 3.66 -5.79 -16.74
CA ALA A 367 5.01 -5.73 -16.15
C ALA A 367 5.07 -6.48 -14.81
N ALA A 368 4.08 -6.27 -13.95
CA ALA A 368 3.96 -6.99 -12.68
C ALA A 368 3.76 -8.49 -12.89
N TRP A 369 2.98 -8.90 -13.90
CA TRP A 369 2.79 -10.31 -14.22
C TRP A 369 4.09 -10.97 -14.69
N ALA A 370 4.90 -10.28 -15.48
CA ALA A 370 6.21 -10.77 -15.89
C ALA A 370 7.16 -10.95 -14.68
N GLU A 371 7.19 -9.99 -13.76
CA GLU A 371 7.92 -10.10 -12.49
C GLU A 371 7.41 -11.26 -11.62
N PHE A 372 6.10 -11.41 -11.51
CA PHE A 372 5.45 -12.51 -10.78
C PHE A 372 5.83 -13.88 -11.37
N GLN A 373 5.88 -14.01 -12.70
CA GLN A 373 6.30 -15.24 -13.36
C GLN A 373 7.77 -15.60 -13.08
N VAL A 374 8.65 -14.60 -12.95
CA VAL A 374 10.03 -14.83 -12.48
C VAL A 374 10.01 -15.40 -11.07
N TYR A 375 9.17 -14.87 -10.18
CA TYR A 375 9.11 -15.36 -8.80
C TYR A 375 8.61 -16.81 -8.74
N GLU A 376 7.52 -17.13 -9.43
CA GLU A 376 6.99 -18.50 -9.45
C GLU A 376 7.94 -19.50 -10.10
N ALA A 377 8.71 -19.10 -11.12
CA ALA A 377 9.72 -19.96 -11.76
C ALA A 377 10.87 -20.34 -10.81
N GLU A 378 11.21 -19.46 -9.87
CA GLU A 378 12.24 -19.66 -8.84
C GLU A 378 11.66 -20.30 -7.55
N GLY A 379 10.41 -20.78 -7.58
CA GLY A 379 9.78 -21.46 -6.44
C GLY A 379 8.93 -20.57 -5.54
N GLY A 380 8.62 -19.34 -5.97
CA GLY A 380 7.79 -18.37 -5.27
C GLY A 380 8.59 -17.34 -4.47
N VAL A 381 7.88 -16.35 -3.91
CA VAL A 381 8.49 -15.20 -3.21
C VAL A 381 9.48 -15.56 -2.10
N ILE A 382 9.20 -16.62 -1.33
CA ILE A 382 10.05 -17.05 -0.20
C ILE A 382 11.41 -17.55 -0.72
N ALA A 383 11.40 -18.44 -1.70
CA ALA A 383 12.63 -18.95 -2.34
C ALA A 383 13.40 -17.84 -3.05
N CYS A 384 12.70 -16.87 -3.65
CA CYS A 384 13.32 -15.70 -4.28
C CYS A 384 14.05 -14.80 -3.27
N LEU A 385 13.51 -14.62 -2.07
CA LEU A 385 14.15 -13.87 -1.00
C LEU A 385 15.42 -14.59 -0.53
N GLU A 386 15.32 -15.89 -0.24
CA GLU A 386 16.45 -16.70 0.24
C GLU A 386 17.55 -16.84 -0.83
N GLY A 387 17.17 -16.98 -2.09
CA GLY A 387 18.07 -17.10 -3.23
C GLY A 387 18.65 -15.78 -3.74
N GLY A 388 18.23 -14.63 -3.19
CA GLY A 388 18.74 -13.33 -3.59
C GLY A 388 18.27 -12.85 -4.97
N VAL A 389 17.09 -13.29 -5.42
CA VAL A 389 16.52 -12.92 -6.73
C VAL A 389 15.91 -11.51 -6.67
N ILE A 390 15.19 -11.19 -5.60
CA ILE A 390 14.41 -9.95 -5.46
C ILE A 390 15.29 -8.74 -5.12
N GLN A 391 16.22 -8.91 -4.19
CA GLN A 391 17.03 -7.85 -3.59
C GLN A 391 17.85 -7.06 -4.61
N PRO A 392 18.68 -7.67 -5.48
CA PRO A 392 19.45 -6.91 -6.46
C PRO A 392 18.56 -6.23 -7.51
N ARG A 393 17.35 -6.74 -7.77
CA ARG A 393 16.37 -6.12 -8.68
C ARG A 393 15.77 -4.85 -8.06
N ILE A 394 15.40 -4.90 -6.79
CA ILE A 394 14.93 -3.73 -6.02
C ILE A 394 16.05 -2.70 -5.85
N ALA A 395 17.28 -3.14 -5.53
CA ALA A 395 18.42 -2.25 -5.39
C ALA A 395 18.68 -1.44 -6.67
N ARG A 396 18.59 -2.06 -7.86
CA ARG A 396 18.72 -1.35 -9.14
C ARG A 396 17.65 -0.26 -9.33
N ALA A 397 16.39 -0.58 -9.03
CA ALA A 397 15.28 0.39 -9.14
C ALA A 397 15.50 1.57 -8.17
N ARG A 398 15.90 1.27 -6.94
CA ARG A 398 16.25 2.26 -5.91
C ARG A 398 17.39 3.16 -6.35
N ASP A 399 18.48 2.59 -6.87
CA ASP A 399 19.66 3.34 -7.28
C ASP A 399 19.36 4.27 -8.46
N MET A 400 18.52 3.83 -9.40
CA MET A 400 18.02 4.69 -10.49
C MET A 400 17.25 5.90 -9.94
N ALA A 401 16.33 5.69 -8.99
CA ALA A 401 15.55 6.77 -8.38
C ALA A 401 16.45 7.73 -7.57
N GLN A 402 17.36 7.20 -6.75
CA GLN A 402 18.30 8.00 -5.98
C GLN A 402 19.23 8.83 -6.88
N LYS A 403 19.71 8.24 -7.98
CA LYS A 403 20.52 8.94 -8.98
C LYS A 403 19.72 10.08 -9.62
N ALA A 404 18.45 9.87 -9.96
CA ALA A 404 17.61 10.92 -10.52
C ALA A 404 17.47 12.14 -9.58
N PHE A 405 17.37 11.93 -8.26
CA PHE A 405 17.36 13.03 -7.28
C PHE A 405 18.73 13.71 -7.15
N LYS A 406 19.82 12.93 -7.08
CA LYS A 406 21.18 13.46 -6.97
C LYS A 406 21.59 14.29 -8.19
N ASP A 407 21.21 13.84 -9.39
CA ASP A 407 21.52 14.50 -10.66
C ASP A 407 20.57 15.67 -10.97
N GLY A 408 19.58 15.95 -10.10
CA GLY A 408 18.61 17.05 -10.26
C GLY A 408 17.52 16.82 -11.31
N VAL A 409 17.46 15.61 -11.87
CA VAL A 409 16.41 15.17 -12.82
C VAL A 409 15.05 15.08 -12.11
N ALA A 410 15.05 14.55 -10.89
CA ALA A 410 13.91 14.52 -9.98
C ALA A 410 14.12 15.47 -8.80
N GLN A 411 13.03 15.95 -8.21
CA GLN A 411 13.07 16.98 -7.16
C GLN A 411 12.18 16.59 -5.97
N ILE A 412 12.63 16.98 -4.78
CA ILE A 412 11.87 16.86 -3.54
C ILE A 412 11.66 18.29 -3.02
N VAL A 413 10.46 18.82 -3.18
CA VAL A 413 10.11 20.17 -2.72
C VAL A 413 10.27 20.27 -1.19
N GLY A 414 10.94 21.32 -0.73
CA GLY A 414 11.31 21.54 0.67
C GLY A 414 12.62 20.86 1.10
N VAL A 415 13.21 20.02 0.23
CA VAL A 415 14.44 19.25 0.54
C VAL A 415 15.55 19.51 -0.47
N THR A 416 15.32 19.20 -1.75
CA THR A 416 16.32 19.43 -2.82
C THR A 416 16.02 20.68 -3.64
N LYS A 417 14.80 21.22 -3.53
CA LYS A 417 14.38 22.45 -4.23
C LYS A 417 13.40 23.26 -3.39
N PHE A 418 13.50 24.58 -3.49
CA PHE A 418 12.71 25.53 -2.69
C PHE A 418 12.85 25.24 -1.19
N VAL A 419 14.10 25.06 -0.75
CA VAL A 419 14.42 24.72 0.63
C VAL A 419 14.17 25.94 1.52
N ASP A 420 13.35 25.76 2.54
CA ASP A 420 13.15 26.77 3.58
C ASP A 420 14.32 26.68 4.60
N PRO A 421 15.07 27.77 4.82
CA PRO A 421 16.11 27.79 5.85
C PRO A 421 15.54 27.88 7.29
N ASP A 422 14.28 28.30 7.47
CA ASP A 422 13.65 28.51 8.78
C ASP A 422 12.36 27.68 8.91
N VAL A 423 12.51 26.35 8.78
CA VAL A 423 11.39 25.42 8.84
C VAL A 423 10.70 25.50 10.20
N ARG A 424 9.38 25.70 10.17
CA ARG A 424 8.55 25.63 11.37
C ARG A 424 8.57 24.20 11.96
N PRO A 425 8.94 24.00 13.23
CA PRO A 425 8.94 22.67 13.83
C PRO A 425 7.52 22.11 13.95
N ALA A 426 7.40 20.79 13.81
CA ALA A 426 6.18 20.05 14.09
C ALA A 426 6.45 19.05 15.23
N PRO A 427 5.55 18.94 16.22
CA PRO A 427 5.73 18.00 17.33
C PRO A 427 5.68 16.55 16.84
N VAL A 428 6.51 15.71 17.45
CA VAL A 428 6.52 14.26 17.27
C VAL A 428 6.65 13.57 18.61
N THR A 429 6.11 12.36 18.70
CA THR A 429 6.44 11.44 19.78
C THR A 429 7.64 10.60 19.35
N PRO A 430 8.57 10.24 20.25
CA PRO A 430 9.70 9.37 19.91
C PRO A 430 9.23 8.08 19.22
N ALA A 431 9.86 7.74 18.10
CA ALA A 431 9.60 6.49 17.41
C ALA A 431 10.18 5.29 18.17
N PRO A 432 9.56 4.11 18.07
CA PRO A 432 10.18 2.87 18.52
C PRO A 432 11.50 2.63 17.78
N ALA A 433 12.31 1.72 18.31
CA ALA A 433 13.57 1.33 17.69
C ALA A 433 13.38 0.87 16.24
N ALA A 434 14.43 1.04 15.43
CA ALA A 434 14.44 0.61 14.04
C ALA A 434 14.10 -0.90 13.92
N PRO A 435 13.55 -1.35 12.77
CA PRO A 435 13.25 -2.75 12.52
C PRO A 435 14.47 -3.64 12.78
N VAL A 436 14.24 -4.79 13.41
CA VAL A 436 15.31 -5.75 13.71
C VAL A 436 15.73 -6.47 12.43
N VAL A 437 16.97 -6.27 12.01
CA VAL A 437 17.59 -7.04 10.93
C VAL A 437 18.14 -8.35 11.51
N ILE A 438 17.76 -9.48 10.92
CA ILE A 438 18.18 -10.82 11.32
C ILE A 438 19.37 -11.28 10.47
N GLY A 439 19.35 -10.99 9.17
CA GLY A 439 20.53 -11.12 8.29
C GLY A 439 20.83 -12.52 7.75
N ALA A 440 19.82 -13.39 7.60
CA ALA A 440 19.94 -14.65 6.86
C ALA A 440 20.10 -14.42 5.34
N PHE A 441 19.48 -13.36 4.82
CA PHE A 441 19.68 -12.82 3.48
C PHE A 441 19.63 -11.28 3.50
N GLU A 442 19.88 -10.62 2.37
CA GLU A 442 19.83 -9.16 2.29
C GLU A 442 18.39 -8.66 2.57
N ALA A 443 18.24 -7.87 3.63
CA ALA A 443 16.96 -7.30 4.03
C ALA A 443 16.44 -6.27 3.01
N LEU A 444 15.13 -6.28 2.76
CA LEU A 444 14.43 -5.21 2.07
C LEU A 444 14.16 -4.04 3.04
N ALA A 445 15.24 -3.39 3.48
CA ALA A 445 15.16 -2.30 4.44
C ALA A 445 14.42 -1.08 3.84
N PRO A 446 13.45 -0.49 4.55
CA PRO A 446 12.72 0.67 4.05
C PRO A 446 13.65 1.88 3.90
N VAL A 447 13.44 2.67 2.84
CA VAL A 447 14.23 3.86 2.52
C VAL A 447 13.33 5.09 2.37
N ARG A 448 13.80 6.24 2.86
CA ARG A 448 13.24 7.55 2.50
C ARG A 448 14.16 8.23 1.51
N PHE A 449 13.64 8.64 0.35
CA PHE A 449 14.47 9.31 -0.65
C PHE A 449 15.00 10.67 -0.17
N ALA A 450 14.31 11.31 0.77
CA ALA A 450 14.78 12.54 1.39
C ALA A 450 15.96 12.34 2.35
N ALA A 451 16.13 11.16 2.97
CA ALA A 451 17.09 10.93 4.06
C ALA A 451 18.53 11.31 3.69
N ALA A 452 18.97 10.92 2.49
CA ALA A 452 20.33 11.22 2.00
C ALA A 452 20.63 12.73 1.88
N PHE A 453 19.60 13.58 1.79
CA PHE A 453 19.73 15.04 1.71
C PHE A 453 19.49 15.73 3.06
N GLU A 454 18.97 15.01 4.04
CA GLU A 454 18.72 15.50 5.40
C GLU A 454 19.99 15.42 6.24
N GLU A 455 20.77 14.34 6.08
CA GLU A 455 22.07 14.14 6.71
C GLU A 455 23.15 15.09 6.15
N ALA A 456 23.13 15.36 4.84
CA ALA A 456 24.13 16.20 4.16
C ALA A 456 24.01 17.71 4.46
N ALA A 457 22.97 18.11 5.19
CA ALA A 457 22.70 19.51 5.53
C ALA A 457 22.89 19.82 7.03
N GLN A 458 23.35 18.83 7.79
CA GLN A 458 23.98 19.00 9.11
C GLN A 458 25.49 19.17 8.92
#